data_AF-A0A6G3TL24-F1
#
_entry.id   AF-A0A6G3TL24-F1
#
_cell.length_a   1.000
_cell.length_b   1.000
_cell.length_c   1.000
_cell.angle_alpha   90.00
_cell.angle_beta   90.00
_cell.angle_gamma   90.00
#
_symmetry.space_group_name_H-M   'P 1'
#
loop_
_entity.id
_entity.type
_entity.pdbx_description
1 polymer ?
#
loop_
_entity_poly.entity_id
_entity_poly.type
_entity_poly.pdbx_seq_one_letter_code
_entity_poly.pdbx_strand_id
1 'polypeptide(L)'
;MTERKPRKDAARNRAAVLAAADELFVRCESPNDVTMADVATAAGVGKGTLFRAFGDRVGLVAALYAARLEPVEEAVETGPPPLGPGTPPRERVAALLDAILCFKLDNRSLALALEAAGRDSPYGAGHYERWHGLLRAVLEEVPGLDDGEFAAHALLAAVRADLVEHLAGRPGVSRERMRAQLADYTARVLGGPSARA
;
A
#
# COMPACT_ATOMS: atom_id res chain seq x y z
N MET A 1 -2.53 -38.30 19.55
CA MET A 1 -1.34 -37.80 18.82
C MET A 1 -1.62 -38.06 17.35
N THR A 2 -1.69 -37.12 16.40
CA THR A 2 -1.10 -35.77 16.33
C THR A 2 -1.87 -35.02 15.23
N GLU A 3 -2.65 -33.99 15.54
CA GLU A 3 -3.34 -33.19 14.52
C GLU A 3 -3.19 -31.70 14.81
N ARG A 4 -1.96 -31.23 14.59
CA ARG A 4 -1.58 -29.81 14.67
C ARG A 4 -0.75 -29.39 13.44
N LYS A 5 -0.77 -30.20 12.38
CA LYS A 5 0.14 -30.15 11.22
C LYS A 5 -0.36 -29.37 9.97
N PRO A 6 -1.67 -29.29 9.62
CA PRO A 6 -2.07 -28.71 8.33
C PRO A 6 -1.93 -27.17 8.27
N ARG A 7 -2.14 -26.45 9.38
CA ARG A 7 -2.04 -24.97 9.40
C ARG A 7 -0.60 -24.47 9.25
N LYS A 8 0.36 -25.18 9.86
CA LYS A 8 1.79 -24.83 9.78
C LYS A 8 2.31 -25.04 8.36
N ASP A 9 1.90 -26.12 7.71
CA ASP A 9 2.28 -26.40 6.31
C ASP A 9 1.61 -25.41 5.35
N ALA A 10 0.34 -25.05 5.57
CA ALA A 10 -0.33 -24.01 4.79
C ALA A 10 0.34 -22.64 4.92
N ALA A 11 0.73 -22.23 6.13
CA ALA A 11 1.44 -20.98 6.36
C ALA A 11 2.83 -20.97 5.69
N ARG A 12 3.59 -22.07 5.81
CA ARG A 12 4.90 -22.21 5.15
C ARG A 12 4.77 -22.17 3.64
N ASN A 13 3.78 -22.85 3.07
CA ASN A 13 3.53 -22.84 1.63
C ASN A 13 3.12 -21.45 1.15
N ARG A 14 2.33 -20.70 1.94
CA ARG A 14 1.97 -19.32 1.65
C ARG A 14 3.21 -18.41 1.62
N ALA A 15 4.09 -18.52 2.61
CA ALA A 15 5.33 -17.75 2.66
C ALA A 15 6.25 -18.08 1.46
N ALA A 16 6.41 -19.37 1.11
CA ALA A 16 7.19 -19.79 -0.04
C ALA A 16 6.64 -19.23 -1.37
N VAL A 17 5.31 -19.22 -1.52
CA VAL A 17 4.66 -18.61 -2.69
C VAL A 17 4.92 -17.10 -2.76
N LEU A 18 4.76 -16.38 -1.64
CA LEU A 18 4.98 -14.94 -1.62
C LEU A 18 6.43 -14.59 -1.93
N ALA A 19 7.39 -15.33 -1.39
CA ALA A 19 8.81 -15.17 -1.72
C ALA A 19 9.10 -15.43 -3.21
N ALA A 20 8.55 -16.51 -3.77
CA ALA A 20 8.72 -16.81 -5.19
C ALA A 20 8.09 -15.75 -6.10
N ALA A 21 6.90 -15.27 -5.74
CA ALA A 21 6.25 -14.17 -6.45
C ALA A 21 7.12 -12.91 -6.37
N ASP A 22 7.61 -12.55 -5.18
CA ASP A 22 8.49 -11.41 -4.95
C ASP A 22 9.68 -11.39 -5.92
N GLU A 23 10.41 -12.50 -5.99
CA GLU A 23 11.58 -12.62 -6.86
C GLU A 23 11.22 -12.54 -8.36
N LEU A 24 10.04 -13.04 -8.75
CA LEU A 24 9.58 -12.95 -10.14
C LEU A 24 9.20 -11.52 -10.51
N PHE A 25 8.48 -10.82 -9.63
CA PHE A 25 8.11 -9.41 -9.83
C PHE A 25 9.33 -8.47 -9.89
N VAL A 26 10.43 -8.80 -9.19
CA VAL A 26 11.69 -8.04 -9.26
C VAL A 26 12.46 -8.31 -10.55
N ARG A 27 12.42 -9.55 -11.08
CA ARG A 27 13.20 -9.96 -12.26
C ARG A 27 12.53 -9.62 -13.60
N CYS A 28 11.21 -9.54 -13.64
CA CYS A 28 10.48 -9.27 -14.87
C CYS A 28 10.41 -7.77 -15.17
N GLU A 29 10.63 -7.39 -16.44
CA GLU A 29 10.48 -6.01 -16.90
C GLU A 29 9.02 -5.53 -16.80
N SER A 30 8.06 -6.43 -17.08
CA SER A 30 6.63 -6.17 -16.93
C SER A 30 6.02 -7.10 -15.87
N PRO A 31 5.33 -6.55 -14.86
CA PRO A 31 4.60 -7.35 -13.87
C PRO A 31 3.52 -8.24 -14.48
N ASN A 32 3.00 -7.86 -15.66
CA ASN A 32 1.97 -8.61 -16.38
C ASN A 32 2.48 -9.92 -16.98
N ASP A 33 3.81 -10.08 -17.09
CA ASP A 33 4.42 -11.29 -17.61
C ASP A 33 4.51 -12.39 -16.53
N VAL A 34 4.36 -12.04 -15.25
CA VAL A 34 4.35 -13.01 -14.15
C VAL A 34 3.00 -13.71 -14.09
N THR A 35 2.98 -15.00 -14.47
CA THR A 35 1.77 -15.82 -14.43
C THR A 35 1.64 -16.62 -13.13
N MET A 36 0.42 -17.06 -12.80
CA MET A 36 0.17 -18.00 -11.70
C MET A 36 0.93 -19.32 -11.88
N ALA A 37 1.18 -19.74 -13.13
CA ALA A 37 1.93 -20.97 -13.39
C ALA A 37 3.42 -20.81 -13.06
N ASP A 38 4.01 -19.66 -13.39
CA ASP A 38 5.43 -19.37 -13.09
C ASP A 38 5.66 -19.32 -11.60
N VAL A 39 4.75 -18.65 -10.86
CA VAL A 39 4.81 -18.58 -9.39
C VAL A 39 4.66 -19.96 -8.76
N ALA A 40 3.73 -20.79 -9.24
CA ALA A 40 3.55 -22.15 -8.72
C ALA A 40 4.83 -23.00 -8.92
N THR A 41 5.41 -22.92 -10.11
CA THR A 41 6.67 -23.60 -10.46
C THR A 41 7.82 -23.12 -9.57
N ALA A 42 8.02 -21.81 -9.47
CA ALA A 42 9.09 -21.20 -8.68
C ALA A 42 8.95 -21.50 -7.18
N ALA A 43 7.73 -21.54 -6.66
CA ALA A 43 7.45 -21.86 -5.26
C ALA A 43 7.46 -23.37 -4.95
N GLY A 44 7.57 -24.24 -5.96
CA GLY A 44 7.50 -25.68 -5.80
C GLY A 44 6.15 -26.19 -5.30
N VAL A 45 5.05 -25.48 -5.61
CA VAL A 45 3.69 -25.85 -5.20
C VAL A 45 2.82 -26.25 -6.39
N GLY A 46 1.85 -27.13 -6.16
CA GLY A 46 0.86 -27.45 -7.19
C GLY A 46 -0.03 -26.25 -7.51
N LYS A 47 -0.41 -26.08 -8.79
CA LYS A 47 -1.32 -25.00 -9.22
C LYS A 47 -2.60 -24.96 -8.39
N GLY A 48 -3.24 -26.11 -8.14
CA GLY A 48 -4.44 -26.18 -7.30
C GLY A 48 -4.23 -25.67 -5.87
N THR A 49 -3.04 -25.84 -5.29
CA THR A 49 -2.68 -25.28 -3.97
C THR A 49 -2.59 -23.76 -4.03
N LEU A 50 -1.95 -23.22 -5.07
CA LEU A 50 -1.85 -21.78 -5.29
C LEU A 50 -3.24 -21.14 -5.46
N PHE A 51 -4.07 -21.70 -6.36
CA PHE A 51 -5.44 -21.21 -6.61
C PHE A 51 -6.31 -21.29 -5.36
N ARG A 52 -6.22 -22.34 -4.53
CA ARG A 52 -6.94 -22.40 -3.25
C ARG A 52 -6.49 -21.35 -2.24
N ALA A 53 -5.20 -20.98 -2.25
CA ALA A 53 -4.62 -20.06 -1.27
C ALA A 53 -4.82 -18.57 -1.64
N PHE A 54 -4.90 -18.25 -2.93
CA PHE A 54 -4.92 -16.87 -3.41
C PHE A 54 -6.08 -16.55 -4.34
N GLY A 55 -6.86 -17.56 -4.78
CA GLY A 55 -7.90 -17.38 -5.79
C GLY A 55 -7.26 -17.20 -7.15
N ASP A 56 -7.00 -15.96 -7.54
CA ASP A 56 -6.46 -15.59 -8.84
C ASP A 56 -5.16 -14.77 -8.74
N ARG A 57 -4.68 -14.24 -9.87
CA ARG A 57 -3.50 -13.38 -9.92
C ARG A 57 -3.70 -12.10 -9.10
N VAL A 58 -4.91 -11.55 -9.07
CA VAL A 58 -5.22 -10.33 -8.31
C VAL A 58 -5.10 -10.60 -6.82
N GLY A 59 -5.65 -11.72 -6.34
CA GLY A 59 -5.52 -12.13 -4.95
C GLY A 59 -4.07 -12.44 -4.55
N LEU A 60 -3.25 -12.98 -5.46
CA LEU A 60 -1.82 -13.14 -5.23
C LEU A 60 -1.10 -11.79 -5.11
N VAL A 61 -1.35 -10.87 -6.05
CA VAL A 61 -0.78 -9.50 -6.03
C VAL A 61 -1.18 -8.76 -4.76
N ALA A 62 -2.45 -8.83 -4.36
CA ALA A 62 -2.94 -8.22 -3.13
C ALA A 62 -2.25 -8.80 -1.89
N ALA A 63 -2.05 -10.12 -1.85
CA ALA A 63 -1.36 -10.77 -0.75
C ALA A 63 0.14 -10.40 -0.68
N LEU A 64 0.80 -10.29 -1.83
CA LEU A 64 2.21 -9.84 -1.89
C LEU A 64 2.33 -8.37 -1.48
N TYR A 65 1.42 -7.50 -1.95
CA TYR A 65 1.36 -6.10 -1.54
C TYR A 65 1.18 -5.97 -0.02
N ALA A 66 0.23 -6.71 0.56
CA ALA A 66 0.00 -6.71 2.00
C ALA A 66 1.24 -7.17 2.78
N ALA A 67 1.92 -8.22 2.32
CA ALA A 67 3.15 -8.69 2.96
C ALA A 67 4.28 -7.66 2.89
N ARG A 68 4.44 -6.93 1.79
CA ARG A 68 5.42 -5.85 1.68
C ARG A 68 5.05 -4.62 2.53
N LEU A 69 3.75 -4.39 2.74
CA LEU A 69 3.23 -3.26 3.50
C LEU A 69 3.31 -3.46 5.02
N GLU A 70 3.37 -4.72 5.48
CA GLU A 70 3.39 -5.09 6.91
C GLU A 70 4.37 -4.25 7.77
N PRO A 71 5.63 -3.98 7.36
CA PRO A 71 6.53 -3.13 8.16
C PRO A 71 6.05 -1.67 8.29
N VAL A 72 5.35 -1.15 7.28
CA VAL A 72 4.76 0.19 7.32
C VAL A 72 3.54 0.20 8.25
N GLU A 73 2.69 -0.83 8.16
CA GLU A 73 1.54 -1.01 9.08
C GLU A 73 2.03 -1.12 10.54
N GLU A 74 3.06 -1.91 10.82
CA GLU A 74 3.65 -2.05 12.17
C GLU A 74 4.19 -0.71 12.71
N ALA A 75 4.92 0.04 11.88
CA ALA A 75 5.46 1.36 12.25
C ALA A 75 4.36 2.38 12.56
N VAL A 76 3.22 2.27 11.89
CA VAL A 76 2.04 3.12 12.08
C VAL A 76 1.27 2.76 13.35
N GLU A 77 1.10 1.47 13.61
CA GLU A 77 0.32 0.96 14.73
C GLU A 77 1.07 1.09 16.06
N THR A 78 2.36 0.77 16.07
CA THR A 78 3.14 0.60 17.31
C THR A 78 4.52 1.25 17.28
N GLY A 79 4.93 1.81 16.15
CA GLY A 79 6.25 2.40 15.99
C GLY A 79 6.45 3.70 16.78
N PRO A 80 7.68 4.22 16.79
CA PRO A 80 7.96 5.55 17.32
C PRO A 80 7.49 6.66 16.35
N PRO A 81 7.55 7.93 16.76
CA PRO A 81 7.44 9.05 15.84
C PRO A 81 8.42 8.93 14.66
N PRO A 82 8.04 9.39 13.45
CA PRO A 82 6.84 10.21 13.17
C PRO A 82 5.59 9.43 12.71
N LEU A 83 5.61 8.09 12.68
CA LEU A 83 4.45 7.29 12.21
C LEU A 83 3.55 6.83 13.35
N GLY A 84 4.13 6.57 14.52
CA GLY A 84 3.43 5.98 15.66
C GLY A 84 2.37 6.88 16.33
N PRO A 85 1.54 6.30 17.22
CA PRO A 85 0.44 7.00 17.90
C PRO A 85 0.83 8.20 18.77
N GLY A 86 2.10 8.33 19.17
CA GLY A 86 2.59 9.46 19.96
C GLY A 86 2.96 10.71 19.15
N THR A 87 2.83 10.66 17.82
CA THR A 87 3.22 11.76 16.94
C THR A 87 2.13 12.85 16.89
N PRO A 88 2.48 14.15 16.97
CA PRO A 88 1.51 15.22 16.77
C PRO A 88 0.69 15.04 15.48
N PRO A 89 -0.65 15.23 15.48
CA PRO A 89 -1.51 14.85 14.35
C PRO A 89 -1.06 15.42 13.00
N ARG A 90 -0.66 16.69 12.96
CA ARG A 90 -0.18 17.35 11.73
C ARG A 90 1.09 16.70 11.16
N GLU A 91 2.02 16.34 12.04
CA GLU A 91 3.25 15.64 11.66
C GLU A 91 2.94 14.21 11.22
N ARG A 92 2.04 13.54 11.94
CA ARG A 92 1.63 12.17 11.65
C ARG A 92 0.93 12.03 10.30
N VAL A 93 0.06 12.97 9.91
CA VAL A 93 -0.56 13.02 8.57
C VAL A 93 0.52 13.09 7.48
N ALA A 94 1.49 14.00 7.62
CA ALA A 94 2.57 14.15 6.66
C ALA A 94 3.44 12.90 6.57
N ALA A 95 3.77 12.29 7.71
CA ALA A 95 4.55 11.06 7.77
C ALA A 95 3.82 9.87 7.13
N LEU A 96 2.51 9.71 7.38
CA LEU A 96 1.70 8.67 6.77
C LEU A 96 1.70 8.78 5.24
N LEU A 97 1.48 9.98 4.71
CA LEU A 97 1.47 10.21 3.26
C LEU A 97 2.87 10.00 2.64
N ASP A 98 3.94 10.43 3.32
CA ASP A 98 5.32 10.17 2.89
C ASP A 98 5.64 8.68 2.87
N ALA A 99 5.21 7.92 3.89
CA ALA A 99 5.40 6.47 3.95
C ALA A 99 4.64 5.74 2.84
N ILE A 100 3.37 6.11 2.59
CA ILE A 100 2.58 5.57 1.48
C ILE A 100 3.24 5.89 0.13
N LEU A 101 3.69 7.13 -0.07
CA LEU A 101 4.40 7.53 -1.29
C LEU A 101 5.68 6.72 -1.49
N CYS A 102 6.53 6.64 -0.45
CA CYS A 102 7.77 5.89 -0.49
C CYS A 102 7.53 4.42 -0.79
N PHE A 103 6.56 3.80 -0.09
CA PHE A 103 6.16 2.43 -0.35
C PHE A 103 5.75 2.23 -1.82
N LYS A 104 4.93 3.12 -2.39
CA LYS A 104 4.53 3.03 -3.80
C LYS A 104 5.69 3.26 -4.76
N LEU A 105 6.63 4.14 -4.45
CA LEU A 105 7.84 4.34 -5.25
C LEU A 105 8.76 3.10 -5.23
N ASP A 106 8.87 2.44 -4.09
CA ASP A 106 9.66 1.22 -3.92
C ASP A 106 8.96 -0.01 -4.53
N ASN A 107 7.66 0.08 -4.78
CA ASN A 107 6.80 -1.02 -5.24
C ASN A 107 5.94 -0.66 -6.45
N ARG A 108 6.39 0.27 -7.31
CA ARG A 108 5.61 0.90 -8.40
C ARG A 108 4.75 -0.07 -9.20
N SER A 109 5.43 -1.05 -9.79
CA SER A 109 4.85 -2.17 -10.55
C SER A 109 3.74 -2.93 -9.81
N LEU A 110 3.98 -3.26 -8.54
CA LEU A 110 3.06 -4.02 -7.71
C LEU A 110 1.85 -3.17 -7.29
N ALA A 111 2.10 -1.92 -6.90
CA ALA A 111 1.06 -0.97 -6.51
C ALA A 111 0.14 -0.63 -7.69
N LEU A 112 0.71 -0.40 -8.88
CA LEU A 112 -0.04 -0.16 -10.10
C LEU A 112 -0.89 -1.39 -10.48
N ALA A 113 -0.31 -2.59 -10.42
CA ALA A 113 -1.03 -3.83 -10.69
C ALA A 113 -2.20 -4.04 -9.74
N LEU A 114 -2.04 -3.70 -8.45
CA LEU A 114 -3.11 -3.82 -7.46
C LEU A 114 -4.23 -2.79 -7.68
N GLU A 115 -3.88 -1.52 -7.92
CA GLU A 115 -4.89 -0.47 -8.16
C GLU A 115 -5.63 -0.69 -9.48
N ALA A 116 -4.94 -1.09 -10.55
CA ALA A 116 -5.56 -1.41 -11.84
C ALA A 116 -6.42 -2.67 -11.79
N ALA A 117 -6.14 -3.59 -10.86
CA ALA A 117 -6.92 -4.80 -10.67
C ALA A 117 -8.19 -4.60 -9.84
N GLY A 118 -8.41 -3.42 -9.24
CA GLY A 118 -9.69 -3.05 -8.65
C GLY A 118 -10.76 -3.00 -9.74
N ARG A 119 -11.43 -4.15 -9.97
CA ARG A 119 -12.28 -4.38 -11.15
C ARG A 119 -13.47 -3.43 -11.30
N ASP A 120 -13.78 -2.62 -10.28
CA ASP A 120 -14.83 -1.59 -10.32
C ASP A 120 -14.35 -0.23 -9.79
N SER A 121 -13.57 -0.21 -8.70
CA SER A 121 -13.04 1.01 -8.09
C SER A 121 -11.88 0.70 -7.15
N PRO A 122 -10.81 1.52 -7.11
CA PRO A 122 -9.74 1.38 -6.11
C PRO A 122 -10.27 1.54 -4.67
N TYR A 123 -11.45 2.15 -4.50
CA TYR A 123 -12.04 2.46 -3.21
C TYR A 123 -12.72 1.26 -2.52
N GLY A 124 -12.97 0.17 -3.25
CA GLY A 124 -13.47 -1.09 -2.68
C GLY A 124 -12.36 -2.05 -2.26
N ALA A 125 -11.09 -1.66 -2.38
CA ALA A 125 -9.98 -2.49 -1.97
C ALA A 125 -9.73 -2.35 -0.46
N GLY A 126 -9.63 -3.46 0.27
CA GLY A 126 -9.49 -3.42 1.73
C GLY A 126 -8.26 -2.64 2.24
N HIS A 127 -7.19 -2.52 1.44
CA HIS A 127 -6.04 -1.67 1.81
C HIS A 127 -6.39 -0.18 1.76
N TYR A 128 -7.22 0.25 0.81
CA TYR A 128 -7.68 1.63 0.72
C TYR A 128 -8.57 1.99 1.91
N GLU A 129 -9.54 1.14 2.25
CA GLU A 129 -10.43 1.35 3.40
C GLU A 129 -9.64 1.53 4.70
N ARG A 130 -8.60 0.71 4.91
CA ARG A 130 -7.70 0.84 6.07
C ARG A 130 -6.95 2.16 6.09
N TRP A 131 -6.27 2.53 4.99
CA TRP A 131 -5.52 3.78 4.91
C TRP A 131 -6.43 5.01 5.06
N HIS A 132 -7.62 4.97 4.45
CA HIS A 132 -8.60 6.02 4.56
C HIS A 132 -9.10 6.17 6.01
N GLY A 133 -9.50 5.07 6.65
CA GLY A 133 -9.96 5.09 8.04
C GLY A 133 -8.91 5.63 9.00
N LEU A 134 -7.65 5.19 8.85
CA LEU A 134 -6.54 5.71 9.65
C LEU A 134 -6.29 7.19 9.40
N LEU A 135 -6.16 7.61 8.14
CA LEU A 135 -5.85 9.00 7.80
C LEU A 135 -6.95 9.93 8.28
N ARG A 136 -8.22 9.53 8.10
CA ARG A 136 -9.39 10.23 8.64
C ARG A 136 -9.28 10.39 10.16
N ALA A 137 -9.00 9.32 10.89
CA ALA A 137 -8.89 9.37 12.35
C ALA A 137 -7.81 10.37 12.80
N VAL A 138 -6.64 10.37 12.16
CA VAL A 138 -5.57 11.33 12.47
C VAL A 138 -5.96 12.76 12.10
N LEU A 139 -6.68 12.96 10.98
CA LEU A 139 -7.16 14.28 10.55
C LEU A 139 -8.21 14.86 11.51
N GLU A 140 -9.09 14.02 12.09
CA GLU A 140 -10.07 14.43 13.10
C GLU A 140 -9.42 14.96 14.39
N GLU A 141 -8.16 14.57 14.67
CA GLU A 141 -7.37 15.08 15.79
C GLU A 141 -6.66 16.41 15.47
N VAL A 142 -6.69 16.90 14.22
CA VAL A 142 -6.02 18.16 13.83
C VAL A 142 -6.90 19.36 14.21
N PRO A 143 -6.45 20.26 15.12
CA PRO A 143 -7.25 21.42 15.49
C PRO A 143 -7.47 22.37 14.31
N GLY A 144 -8.72 22.79 14.13
CA GLY A 144 -9.13 23.75 13.10
C GLY A 144 -9.31 23.18 11.70
N LEU A 145 -9.17 21.87 11.51
CA LEU A 145 -9.49 21.21 10.25
C LEU A 145 -10.97 20.80 10.23
N ASP A 146 -11.72 21.35 9.29
CA ASP A 146 -13.08 20.89 8.98
C ASP A 146 -13.04 19.89 7.79
N ASP A 147 -13.95 18.92 7.79
CA ASP A 147 -14.10 17.91 6.73
C ASP A 147 -12.88 16.96 6.54
N GLY A 148 -12.45 16.33 7.64
CA GLY A 148 -11.39 15.31 7.62
C GLY A 148 -11.72 14.07 6.76
N GLU A 149 -13.00 13.81 6.51
CA GLU A 149 -13.46 12.71 5.66
C GLU A 149 -13.11 12.96 4.19
N PHE A 150 -13.53 14.10 3.62
CA PHE A 150 -13.15 14.41 2.24
C PHE A 150 -11.64 14.67 2.10
N ALA A 151 -11.02 15.31 3.09
CA ALA A 151 -9.58 15.56 3.07
C ALA A 151 -8.77 14.25 3.00
N ALA A 152 -9.18 13.19 3.70
CA ALA A 152 -8.53 11.88 3.61
C ALA A 152 -8.58 11.31 2.18
N HIS A 153 -9.74 11.37 1.52
CA HIS A 153 -9.88 10.98 0.11
C HIS A 153 -8.95 11.80 -0.81
N ALA A 154 -8.95 13.13 -0.67
CA ALA A 154 -8.16 14.02 -1.51
C ALA A 154 -6.64 13.82 -1.32
N LEU A 155 -6.19 13.59 -0.09
CA LEU A 155 -4.78 13.32 0.22
C LEU A 155 -4.35 11.94 -0.29
N LEU A 156 -5.18 10.90 -0.14
CA LEU A 156 -4.89 9.58 -0.72
C LEU A 156 -4.90 9.61 -2.26
N ALA A 157 -5.75 10.44 -2.86
CA ALA A 157 -5.75 10.66 -4.31
C ALA A 157 -4.40 11.23 -4.81
N ALA A 158 -3.77 12.11 -4.02
CA ALA A 158 -2.45 12.70 -4.33
C ALA A 158 -1.30 11.69 -4.30
N VAL A 159 -1.52 10.49 -3.75
CA VAL A 159 -0.55 9.38 -3.70
C VAL A 159 -1.06 8.12 -4.39
N ARG A 160 -2.03 8.19 -5.31
CA ARG A 160 -2.43 7.02 -6.12
C ARG A 160 -1.25 6.44 -6.88
N ALA A 161 -1.21 5.11 -7.04
CA ALA A 161 -0.10 4.42 -7.68
C ALA A 161 0.02 4.81 -9.17
N ASP A 162 -1.09 5.04 -9.87
CA ASP A 162 -1.07 5.52 -11.26
C ASP A 162 -0.47 6.93 -11.39
N LEU A 163 -0.80 7.84 -10.48
CA LEU A 163 -0.19 9.18 -10.43
C LEU A 163 1.30 9.09 -10.07
N VAL A 164 1.65 8.29 -9.06
CA VAL A 164 3.05 8.08 -8.64
C VAL A 164 3.86 7.50 -9.79
N GLU A 165 3.34 6.48 -10.49
CA GLU A 165 3.95 5.89 -11.67
C GLU A 165 4.17 6.94 -12.77
N HIS A 166 3.12 7.71 -13.09
CA HIS A 166 3.18 8.76 -14.09
C HIS A 166 4.27 9.79 -13.77
N LEU A 167 4.28 10.32 -12.54
CA LEU A 167 5.23 11.35 -12.12
C LEU A 167 6.66 10.81 -12.08
N ALA A 168 6.88 9.62 -11.55
CA ALA A 168 8.20 9.01 -11.46
C ALA A 168 8.77 8.56 -12.82
N GLY A 169 7.94 8.48 -13.86
CA GLY A 169 8.37 8.31 -15.26
C GLY A 169 8.75 9.61 -15.97
N ARG A 170 8.49 10.79 -15.39
CA ARG A 170 8.76 12.08 -16.04
C ARG A 170 10.21 12.52 -15.89
N PRO A 171 10.84 13.07 -16.94
CA PRO A 171 12.17 13.68 -16.83
C PRO A 171 12.21 14.79 -15.77
N GLY A 172 13.23 14.78 -14.91
CA GLY A 172 13.46 15.82 -13.90
C GLY A 172 12.56 15.77 -12.66
N VAL A 173 11.81 14.68 -12.46
CA VAL A 173 11.06 14.42 -11.23
C VAL A 173 11.80 13.35 -10.42
N SER A 174 12.45 13.76 -9.33
CA SER A 174 13.11 12.83 -8.40
C SER A 174 12.18 12.40 -7.26
N ARG A 175 12.53 11.31 -6.57
CA ARG A 175 11.87 10.86 -5.34
C ARG A 175 11.76 11.98 -4.33
N GLU A 176 12.86 12.69 -4.07
CA GLU A 176 12.96 13.77 -3.09
C GLU A 176 12.04 14.93 -3.47
N ARG A 177 11.96 15.25 -4.77
CA ARG A 177 11.06 16.28 -5.27
C ARG A 177 9.60 15.91 -5.04
N MET A 178 9.20 14.66 -5.31
CA MET A 178 7.83 14.20 -5.08
C MET A 178 7.46 14.26 -3.59
N ARG A 179 8.37 13.81 -2.71
CA ARG A 179 8.18 13.87 -1.25
C ARG A 179 8.02 15.31 -0.77
N ALA A 180 8.88 16.23 -1.22
CA ALA A 180 8.80 17.64 -0.86
C ALA A 180 7.48 18.28 -1.34
N GLN A 181 7.06 18.02 -2.59
CA GLN A 181 5.81 18.55 -3.12
C GLN A 181 4.58 18.02 -2.38
N LEU A 182 4.60 16.75 -2.00
CA LEU A 182 3.53 16.14 -1.18
C LEU A 182 3.49 16.75 0.22
N ALA A 183 4.64 16.96 0.85
CA ALA A 183 4.73 17.63 2.15
C ALA A 183 4.16 19.06 2.09
N ASP A 184 4.54 19.85 1.08
CA ASP A 184 4.04 21.21 0.87
C ASP A 184 2.53 21.25 0.58
N TYR A 185 2.03 20.30 -0.21
CA TYR A 185 0.59 20.16 -0.46
C TYR A 185 -0.17 19.82 0.83
N THR A 186 0.33 18.83 1.59
CA THR A 186 -0.25 18.40 2.86
C THR A 186 -0.28 19.55 3.87
N ALA A 187 0.82 20.30 4.01
CA ALA A 187 0.88 21.45 4.92
C ALA A 187 -0.15 22.53 4.58
N ARG A 188 -0.41 22.78 3.29
CA ARG A 188 -1.44 23.73 2.83
C ARG A 188 -2.85 23.21 3.12
N VAL A 189 -3.13 21.92 2.90
CA VAL A 189 -4.42 21.32 3.25
C VAL A 189 -4.69 21.42 4.75
N LEU A 190 -3.68 21.15 5.58
CA LEU A 190 -3.81 21.23 7.03
C LEU A 190 -3.84 22.67 7.57
N GLY A 191 -3.24 23.62 6.85
CA GLY A 191 -3.12 25.03 7.27
C GLY A 191 -4.17 25.97 6.66
N GLY A 192 -4.99 25.50 5.71
CA GLY A 192 -6.02 26.30 5.06
C GLY A 192 -7.12 26.72 6.05
N PRO A 193 -7.63 27.95 5.97
CA PRO A 193 -8.80 28.34 6.76
C PRO A 193 -10.00 27.49 6.35
N SER A 194 -10.80 27.05 7.33
CA SER A 194 -12.09 26.43 7.06
C SER A 194 -12.96 27.39 6.26
N ALA A 195 -13.23 27.03 5.00
CA ALA A 195 -14.20 27.73 4.19
C ALA A 195 -15.60 27.25 4.60
N ARG A 196 -16.13 27.78 5.69
CA ARG A 196 -17.57 27.72 5.98
C ARG A 196 -18.16 29.12 5.85
N ALA A 197 -18.92 29.29 4.78
CA ALA A 197 -20.05 30.22 4.70
C ALA A 197 -21.34 29.38 4.79
#